data_AF-A0A0B7G2R5-F1
#
_entry.id   AF-A0A0B7G2R5-F1
#
_cell.length_a   1.000
_cell.length_b   1.000
_cell.length_c   1.000
_cell.angle_alpha   90.00
_cell.angle_beta   90.00
_cell.angle_gamma   90.00
#
_symmetry.space_group_name_H-M   'P 1'
#
loop_
_entity.id
_entity.type
_entity.pdbx_description
1 polymer ?
#
loop_
_entity_poly.entity_id
_entity_poly.type
_entity_poly.pdbx_seq_one_letter_code
_entity_poly.pdbx_strand_id
1 'polypeptide(L)'
;MSLVRAHQRPPASDHPKWGPTLSEYMPTFEERLTESFDKYIANEEILSEPLDDLIPLSLLETTLAVGENMHKVGFQSGDRIFPVLISTIRKYTNLYKGGVFDRYYGFLCVRHLIRMVCIGVMRQCKQLDKFLNIIKPEAPWQEITKALGLSTLQSMKEALCSGNATNVERLLAMMSQSGRAFTIDGGISYEDAEFLILMLWKARKSLIPLGLAGLLPGLSAMLFVLSQMIVLSKSNIVTRPWLALQDVIFRCYVGGITLSERELLRHFCVHIESFVLNRYQSISIDHERVDEEDSRTVAAAYCAVFTTPMDLSLASVIQLDIATMLFRWVLELMGFQSKGPLAGEDLVPDVIKSAMARLALEVDREWSGPMLDNRRGFTRGYAAEVFGYAR
;
A
#
# COMPACT_ATOMS: atom_id res chain seq x y z
N MET A 1 -4.93 -18.24 59.78
CA MET A 1 -5.82 -19.20 59.10
C MET A 1 -6.57 -18.46 58.01
N SER A 2 -6.36 -18.90 56.78
CA SER A 2 -6.77 -18.23 55.53
C SER A 2 -8.28 -18.35 55.26
N LEU A 3 -8.88 -17.23 54.86
CA LEU A 3 -10.20 -17.12 54.24
C LEU A 3 -10.00 -17.19 52.71
N VAL A 4 -10.50 -18.24 52.07
CA VAL A 4 -10.61 -18.33 50.61
C VAL A 4 -12.05 -18.02 50.22
N ARG A 5 -12.29 -16.82 49.70
CA ARG A 5 -13.47 -16.50 48.88
C ARG A 5 -13.06 -16.60 47.42
N ALA A 6 -13.61 -17.59 46.73
CA ALA A 6 -13.51 -17.73 45.29
C ALA A 6 -14.12 -16.49 44.61
N HIS A 7 -13.28 -15.67 43.99
CA HIS A 7 -13.73 -14.75 42.95
C HIS A 7 -13.97 -15.56 41.68
N GLN A 8 -15.24 -15.72 41.32
CA GLN A 8 -15.61 -16.09 39.97
C GLN A 8 -15.04 -15.02 39.03
N ARG A 9 -14.08 -15.42 38.19
CA ARG A 9 -13.59 -14.59 37.09
C ARG A 9 -14.77 -14.31 36.15
N PRO A 10 -14.98 -13.05 35.72
CA PRO A 10 -15.85 -12.79 34.59
C PRO A 10 -15.27 -13.48 33.35
N PRO A 11 -16.10 -13.85 32.36
CA PRO A 11 -15.60 -14.36 31.09
C PRO A 11 -14.68 -13.31 30.47
N ALA A 12 -13.48 -13.71 30.07
CA ALA A 12 -12.55 -12.84 29.36
C ALA A 12 -13.18 -12.40 28.04
N SER A 13 -13.58 -11.13 27.94
CA SER A 13 -13.68 -10.48 26.64
C SER A 13 -12.24 -10.15 26.22
N ASP A 14 -11.69 -10.92 25.28
CA ASP A 14 -10.29 -10.88 24.81
C ASP A 14 -9.86 -9.60 24.05
N HIS A 15 -10.47 -8.44 24.31
CA HIS A 15 -10.35 -7.24 23.45
C HIS A 15 -9.65 -5.96 23.96
N PRO A 16 -9.11 -5.80 25.19
CA PRO A 16 -8.53 -4.49 25.56
C PRO A 16 -7.18 -4.17 24.90
N LYS A 17 -6.33 -5.18 24.63
CA LYS A 17 -4.90 -4.92 24.33
C LYS A 17 -4.63 -4.45 22.89
N TRP A 18 -5.39 -4.95 21.92
CA TRP A 18 -5.10 -4.74 20.49
C TRP A 18 -6.12 -3.84 19.78
N GLY A 19 -7.16 -3.42 20.51
CA GLY A 19 -8.21 -2.58 19.99
C GLY A 19 -9.22 -3.30 19.08
N PRO A 20 -10.12 -2.52 18.44
CA PRO A 20 -11.20 -3.02 17.61
C PRO A 20 -10.74 -3.84 16.40
N THR A 21 -11.63 -4.67 15.85
CA THR A 21 -11.44 -5.38 14.58
C THR A 21 -11.51 -4.43 13.37
N LEU A 22 -11.08 -4.90 12.20
CA LEU A 22 -11.23 -4.18 10.92
C LEU A 22 -12.64 -3.60 10.71
N SER A 23 -13.68 -4.42 10.88
CA SER A 23 -15.07 -4.00 10.70
C SER A 23 -15.53 -2.94 11.72
N GLU A 24 -14.90 -2.89 12.89
CA GLU A 24 -15.23 -1.95 13.98
C GLU A 24 -14.44 -0.64 13.86
N TYR A 25 -13.16 -0.69 13.47
CA TYR A 25 -12.31 0.50 13.43
C TYR A 25 -12.44 1.29 12.13
N MET A 26 -12.70 0.64 11.00
CA MET A 26 -12.84 1.35 9.72
C MET A 26 -13.88 2.48 9.76
N PRO A 27 -15.11 2.26 10.26
CA PRO A 27 -16.12 3.32 10.31
C PRO A 27 -15.88 4.36 11.41
N THR A 28 -15.11 4.04 12.45
CA THR A 28 -14.92 4.89 13.64
C THR A 28 -13.55 5.60 13.67
N PHE A 29 -12.66 5.31 12.70
CA PHE A 29 -11.27 5.75 12.74
C PHE A 29 -11.13 7.28 12.85
N GLU A 30 -11.90 8.03 12.06
CA GLU A 30 -11.82 9.49 12.02
C GLU A 30 -12.23 10.13 13.36
N GLU A 31 -13.32 9.65 13.95
CA GLU A 31 -13.79 10.09 15.26
C GLU A 31 -12.74 9.78 16.34
N ARG A 32 -12.20 8.55 16.37
CA ARG A 32 -11.17 8.15 17.33
C ARG A 32 -9.91 9.00 17.23
N LEU A 33 -9.45 9.29 16.01
CA LEU A 33 -8.26 10.11 15.79
C LEU A 33 -8.49 11.55 16.24
N THR A 34 -9.68 12.09 15.99
CA THR A 34 -10.08 13.44 16.41
C THR A 34 -10.14 13.55 17.93
N GLU A 35 -10.83 12.62 18.59
CA GLU A 35 -10.89 12.55 20.05
C GLU A 35 -9.51 12.40 20.69
N SER A 36 -8.64 11.59 20.10
CA SER A 36 -7.27 11.39 20.58
C SER A 36 -6.44 12.67 20.48
N PHE A 37 -6.58 13.42 19.39
CA PHE A 37 -5.94 14.73 19.24
C PHE A 37 -6.50 15.75 20.23
N ASP A 38 -7.82 15.82 20.41
CA ASP A 38 -8.46 16.77 21.33
C ASP A 38 -8.04 16.50 22.79
N LYS A 39 -7.94 15.23 23.18
CA LYS A 39 -7.41 14.81 24.49
C LYS A 39 -5.95 15.25 24.69
N TYR A 40 -5.11 15.12 23.66
CA TYR A 40 -3.72 15.58 23.70
C TYR A 40 -3.63 17.10 23.95
N ILE A 41 -4.43 17.89 23.23
CA ILE A 41 -4.46 19.36 23.40
C ILE A 41 -4.99 19.74 24.79
N ALA A 42 -5.99 19.05 25.31
CA ALA A 42 -6.59 19.34 26.61
C ALA A 42 -5.69 18.99 27.81
N ASN A 43 -4.88 17.93 27.70
CA ASN A 43 -4.11 17.38 28.82
C ASN A 43 -2.64 17.82 28.86
N GLU A 44 -2.14 18.57 27.86
CA GLU A 44 -0.70 18.88 27.68
C GLU A 44 0.18 17.63 27.85
N GLU A 45 -0.30 16.47 27.40
CA GLU A 45 0.33 15.19 27.68
C GLU A 45 1.75 15.15 27.10
N ILE A 46 2.75 15.01 27.96
CA ILE A 46 4.12 14.72 27.55
C ILE A 46 4.16 13.25 27.11
N LEU A 47 4.36 13.02 25.82
CA LEU A 47 4.57 11.69 25.26
C LEU A 47 5.83 11.08 25.90
N SER A 48 5.66 10.14 26.83
CA SER A 48 6.76 9.43 27.47
C SER A 48 7.22 8.23 26.65
N GLU A 49 8.51 7.90 26.74
CA GLU A 49 9.05 6.71 26.09
C GLU A 49 8.41 5.43 26.66
N PRO A 50 8.04 4.46 25.82
CA PRO A 50 7.44 3.22 26.30
C PRO A 50 8.47 2.43 27.15
N LEU A 51 8.08 2.11 28.38
CA LEU A 51 8.84 1.26 29.31
C LEU A 51 8.67 -0.25 29.01
N ASP A 52 7.70 -0.62 28.17
CA ASP A 52 7.31 -2.00 27.87
C ASP A 52 7.83 -2.51 26.52
N ASP A 53 7.75 -3.84 26.34
CA ASP A 53 8.20 -4.56 25.14
C ASP A 53 7.49 -4.16 23.82
N LEU A 54 6.33 -3.52 23.92
CA LEU A 54 5.51 -3.01 22.83
C LEU A 54 5.03 -1.60 23.13
N ILE A 55 4.84 -0.78 22.09
CA ILE A 55 4.22 0.54 22.24
C ILE A 55 2.77 0.34 22.70
N PRO A 56 2.31 0.99 23.78
CA PRO A 56 0.91 0.97 24.20
C PRO A 56 -0.03 1.46 23.08
N LEU A 57 -1.22 0.85 22.98
CA LEU A 57 -2.20 1.22 21.94
C LEU A 57 -2.60 2.70 22.03
N SER A 58 -2.83 3.22 23.24
CA SER A 58 -3.13 4.64 23.45
C SER A 58 -2.01 5.54 22.96
N LEU A 59 -0.75 5.18 23.23
CA LEU A 59 0.40 5.93 22.76
C LEU A 59 0.51 5.90 21.22
N LEU A 60 0.26 4.75 20.58
CA LEU A 60 0.21 4.65 19.12
C LEU A 60 -0.90 5.55 18.53
N GLU A 61 -2.09 5.55 19.12
CA GLU A 61 -3.22 6.36 18.66
C GLU A 61 -2.91 7.86 18.80
N THR A 62 -2.48 8.29 20.00
CA THR A 62 -2.13 9.70 20.27
C THR A 62 -0.98 10.18 19.39
N THR A 63 0.09 9.40 19.25
CA THR A 63 1.21 9.78 18.36
C THR A 63 0.79 9.84 16.89
N LEU A 64 -0.19 9.02 16.47
CA LEU A 64 -0.72 9.12 15.11
C LEU A 64 -1.53 10.40 14.97
N ALA A 65 -2.43 10.66 15.90
CA ALA A 65 -3.31 11.83 15.91
C ALA A 65 -2.52 13.15 15.89
N VAL A 66 -1.51 13.26 16.76
CA VAL A 66 -0.57 14.39 16.79
C VAL A 66 0.18 14.51 15.47
N GLY A 67 0.69 13.41 14.93
CA GLY A 67 1.46 13.44 13.69
C GLY A 67 0.64 13.75 12.43
N GLU A 68 -0.63 13.35 12.38
CA GLU A 68 -1.56 13.73 11.30
C GLU A 68 -2.04 15.19 11.44
N ASN A 69 -1.92 15.77 12.63
CA ASN A 69 -2.16 17.18 12.91
C ASN A 69 -0.85 17.99 13.09
N MET A 70 0.27 17.53 12.52
CA MET A 70 1.58 18.19 12.67
C MET A 70 1.62 19.63 12.14
N HIS A 71 0.69 20.04 11.28
CA HIS A 71 0.52 21.42 10.83
C HIS A 71 0.00 22.35 11.93
N LYS A 72 -0.65 21.81 12.97
CA LYS A 72 -1.18 22.58 14.11
C LYS A 72 -0.18 22.68 15.26
N VAL A 73 0.54 21.61 15.53
CA VAL A 73 1.41 21.48 16.72
C VAL A 73 2.91 21.43 16.39
N GLY A 74 3.25 21.49 15.10
CA GLY A 74 4.61 21.30 14.60
C GLY A 74 4.98 19.83 14.42
N PHE A 75 6.02 19.60 13.62
CA PHE A 75 6.61 18.26 13.47
C PHE A 75 7.64 18.00 14.57
N GLN A 76 7.43 16.95 15.35
CA GLN A 76 8.39 16.44 16.32
C GLN A 76 8.97 15.14 15.78
N SER A 77 10.28 15.11 15.53
CA SER A 77 10.98 13.89 15.12
C SER A 77 11.40 13.08 16.34
N GLY A 78 11.14 11.78 16.32
CA GLY A 78 11.77 10.82 17.23
C GLY A 78 12.96 10.14 16.57
N ASP A 79 14.09 10.06 17.26
CA ASP A 79 15.22 9.26 16.82
C ASP A 79 14.81 7.78 16.73
N ARG A 80 15.28 7.08 15.68
CA ARG A 80 15.08 5.62 15.50
C ARG A 80 13.62 5.15 15.35
N ILE A 81 12.71 6.00 14.88
CA ILE A 81 11.30 5.66 14.67
C ILE A 81 11.10 4.40 13.81
N PHE A 82 11.89 4.22 12.74
CA PHE A 82 11.77 3.05 11.86
C PHE A 82 12.10 1.75 12.61
N PRO A 83 13.29 1.59 13.23
CA PRO A 83 13.59 0.42 14.07
C PRO A 83 12.51 0.12 15.12
N VAL A 84 11.98 1.14 15.80
CA VAL A 84 10.96 0.96 16.84
C VAL A 84 9.66 0.41 16.24
N LEU A 85 9.15 1.02 15.16
CA LEU A 85 7.92 0.57 14.50
C LEU A 85 8.09 -0.83 13.91
N ILE A 86 9.20 -1.12 13.24
CA ILE A 86 9.46 -2.43 12.65
C ILE A 86 9.57 -3.52 13.73
N SER A 87 10.30 -3.25 14.82
CA SER A 87 10.38 -4.17 15.96
C SER A 87 8.99 -4.44 16.55
N THR A 88 8.18 -3.40 16.72
CA THR A 88 6.81 -3.48 17.23
C THR A 88 5.93 -4.35 16.34
N ILE A 89 5.96 -4.12 15.01
CA ILE A 89 5.21 -4.92 14.04
C ILE A 89 5.68 -6.37 14.08
N ARG A 90 6.99 -6.65 14.04
CA ARG A 90 7.55 -8.01 14.09
C ARG A 90 7.11 -8.76 15.35
N LYS A 91 7.17 -8.10 16.52
CA LYS A 91 6.70 -8.71 17.78
C LYS A 91 5.20 -9.00 17.70
N TYR A 92 4.39 -8.03 17.27
CA TYR A 92 2.94 -8.18 17.11
C TYR A 92 2.56 -9.34 16.16
N THR A 93 3.17 -9.42 14.98
CA THR A 93 2.84 -10.45 13.98
C THR A 93 3.41 -11.82 14.31
N ASN A 94 4.65 -11.89 14.81
CA ASN A 94 5.35 -13.17 14.95
C ASN A 94 5.16 -13.80 16.33
N LEU A 95 5.21 -13.00 17.40
CA LEU A 95 5.07 -13.51 18.77
C LEU A 95 3.60 -13.62 19.16
N TYR A 96 2.81 -12.59 18.86
CA TYR A 96 1.40 -12.54 19.25
C TYR A 96 0.44 -13.04 18.17
N LYS A 97 0.95 -13.40 16.98
CA LYS A 97 0.17 -13.89 15.83
C LYS A 97 -0.98 -12.95 15.43
N GLY A 98 -0.83 -11.65 15.67
CA GLY A 98 -1.83 -10.67 15.30
C GLY A 98 -1.77 -10.37 13.81
N GLY A 99 -2.91 -10.40 13.12
CA GLY A 99 -3.00 -9.91 11.75
C GLY A 99 -2.85 -8.38 11.72
N VAL A 100 -2.03 -7.89 10.79
CA VAL A 100 -1.66 -6.47 10.75
C VAL A 100 -2.85 -5.56 10.45
N PHE A 101 -3.80 -5.99 9.64
CA PHE A 101 -5.03 -5.23 9.41
C PHE A 101 -6.25 -5.80 10.15
N ASP A 102 -6.15 -6.97 10.76
CA ASP A 102 -7.25 -7.60 11.51
C ASP A 102 -7.63 -6.81 12.76
N ARG A 103 -6.65 -6.13 13.36
CA ARG A 103 -6.82 -5.32 14.57
C ARG A 103 -6.29 -3.92 14.35
N TYR A 104 -6.90 -3.00 15.09
CA TYR A 104 -6.57 -1.59 15.08
C TYR A 104 -5.09 -1.31 15.41
N TYR A 105 -4.51 -2.07 16.34
CA TYR A 105 -3.08 -1.95 16.70
C TYR A 105 -2.13 -2.05 15.49
N GLY A 106 -2.24 -3.13 14.70
CA GLY A 106 -1.38 -3.34 13.55
C GLY A 106 -1.61 -2.30 12.46
N PHE A 107 -2.87 -1.89 12.27
CA PHE A 107 -3.25 -0.84 11.34
C PHE A 107 -2.57 0.48 11.69
N LEU A 108 -2.60 0.89 12.95
CA LEU A 108 -1.90 2.09 13.43
C LEU A 108 -0.40 2.01 13.16
N CYS A 109 0.25 0.86 13.42
CA CYS A 109 1.67 0.70 13.15
C CYS A 109 2.02 0.90 11.67
N VAL A 110 1.23 0.32 10.75
CA VAL A 110 1.44 0.50 9.30
C VAL A 110 1.17 1.94 8.89
N ARG A 111 0.12 2.57 9.43
CA ARG A 111 -0.24 3.95 9.11
C ARG A 111 0.84 4.95 9.55
N HIS A 112 1.42 4.73 10.73
CA HIS A 112 2.62 5.44 11.18
C HIS A 112 3.79 5.27 10.22
N LEU A 113 4.06 4.03 9.80
CA LEU A 113 5.17 3.74 8.88
C LEU A 113 4.99 4.45 7.54
N ILE A 114 3.78 4.43 6.97
CA ILE A 114 3.44 5.15 5.74
C ILE A 114 3.72 6.65 5.91
N ARG A 115 3.25 7.26 7.01
CA ARG A 115 3.48 8.67 7.30
C ARG A 115 4.98 8.99 7.40
N MET A 116 5.73 8.17 8.12
CA MET A 116 7.16 8.38 8.32
C MET A 116 7.96 8.22 7.02
N VAL A 117 7.56 7.33 6.11
CA VAL A 117 8.14 7.25 4.77
C VAL A 117 7.90 8.56 4.00
N CYS A 118 6.67 9.09 4.02
CA CYS A 118 6.35 10.33 3.32
C CYS A 118 7.16 11.52 3.88
N ILE A 119 7.21 11.64 5.21
CA ILE A 119 8.02 12.65 5.90
C ILE A 119 9.50 12.49 5.56
N GLY A 120 10.03 11.26 5.58
CA GLY A 120 11.44 10.97 5.26
C GLY A 120 11.84 11.46 3.87
N VAL A 121 11.01 11.19 2.85
CA VAL A 121 11.24 11.68 1.49
C VAL A 121 11.15 13.20 1.42
N MET A 122 10.13 13.81 2.04
CA MET A 122 9.95 15.27 2.03
C MET A 122 11.11 15.99 2.75
N ARG A 123 11.65 15.43 3.83
CA ARG A 123 12.87 15.95 4.50
C ARG A 123 14.07 15.87 3.57
N GLN A 124 14.26 14.73 2.92
CA GLN A 124 15.39 14.51 2.02
C GLN A 124 15.37 15.45 0.81
N CYS A 125 14.17 15.77 0.31
CA CYS A 125 13.96 16.75 -0.75
C CYS A 125 13.98 18.21 -0.25
N LYS A 126 14.17 18.46 1.06
CA LYS A 126 14.08 19.79 1.69
C LYS A 126 12.76 20.52 1.38
N GLN A 127 11.67 19.74 1.30
CA GLN A 127 10.33 20.22 0.98
C GLN A 127 9.39 20.19 2.19
N LEU A 128 9.71 19.46 3.27
CA LEU A 128 8.83 19.34 4.43
C LEU A 128 8.48 20.71 5.06
N ASP A 129 9.48 21.56 5.34
CA ASP A 129 9.22 22.87 5.93
C ASP A 129 8.37 23.76 5.02
N LYS A 130 8.64 23.71 3.70
CA LYS A 130 7.85 24.43 2.70
C LYS A 130 6.40 23.95 2.68
N PHE A 131 6.20 22.63 2.74
CA PHE A 131 4.90 22.00 2.79
C PHE A 131 4.11 22.45 4.03
N LEU A 132 4.73 22.38 5.21
CA LEU A 132 4.11 22.79 6.47
C LEU A 132 3.76 24.30 6.49
N ASN A 133 4.59 25.16 5.91
CA ASN A 133 4.36 26.61 5.86
C ASN A 133 3.25 27.05 4.89
N ILE A 134 2.88 26.21 3.91
CA ILE A 134 1.82 26.53 2.94
C ILE A 134 0.44 26.08 3.45
N ILE A 135 0.41 25.13 4.39
CA ILE A 135 -0.82 24.58 4.93
C ILE A 135 -1.47 25.55 5.92
N LYS A 136 -2.78 25.74 5.78
CA LYS A 136 -3.58 26.49 6.74
C LYS A 136 -3.72 25.71 8.05
N PRO A 137 -3.53 26.31 9.24
CA PRO A 137 -3.71 25.63 10.52
C PRO A 137 -5.10 24.98 10.70
N GLU A 138 -6.14 25.55 10.07
CA GLU A 138 -7.52 25.10 10.19
C GLU A 138 -7.87 23.95 9.23
N ALA A 139 -6.96 23.57 8.33
CA ALA A 139 -7.22 22.51 7.37
C ALA A 139 -7.42 21.16 8.10
N PRO A 140 -8.38 20.33 7.64
CA PRO A 140 -8.62 19.03 8.23
C PRO A 140 -7.44 18.10 7.96
N TRP A 141 -7.09 17.27 8.94
CA TRP A 141 -5.90 16.40 8.88
C TRP A 141 -5.93 15.42 7.69
N GLN A 142 -7.12 15.05 7.21
CA GLN A 142 -7.33 14.19 6.04
C GLN A 142 -6.81 14.85 4.76
N GLU A 143 -7.03 16.15 4.60
CA GLU A 143 -6.50 16.90 3.46
C GLU A 143 -4.97 16.98 3.55
N ILE A 144 -4.44 17.14 4.76
CA ILE A 144 -2.99 17.24 4.99
C ILE A 144 -2.28 15.94 4.70
N THR A 145 -2.80 14.83 5.20
CA THR A 145 -2.24 13.49 4.94
C THR A 145 -2.29 13.13 3.46
N LYS A 146 -3.38 13.47 2.76
CA LYS A 146 -3.47 13.32 1.30
C LYS A 146 -2.47 14.21 0.55
N ALA A 147 -2.37 15.48 0.92
CA ALA A 147 -1.44 16.42 0.30
C ALA A 147 0.03 16.04 0.52
N LEU A 148 0.35 15.51 1.71
CA LEU A 148 1.68 14.98 2.02
C LEU A 148 2.01 13.79 1.11
N GLY A 149 1.08 12.85 0.95
CA GLY A 149 1.23 11.71 0.05
C GLY A 149 1.44 12.16 -1.39
N LEU A 150 0.62 13.07 -1.91
CA LEU A 150 0.75 13.59 -3.28
C LEU A 150 2.08 14.31 -3.52
N SER A 151 2.50 15.18 -2.59
CA SER A 151 3.79 15.90 -2.68
C SER A 151 4.97 14.93 -2.68
N THR A 152 4.88 13.89 -1.83
CA THR A 152 5.88 12.81 -1.78
C THR A 152 5.99 12.08 -3.11
N LEU A 153 4.85 11.69 -3.69
CA LEU A 153 4.79 10.96 -4.95
C LEU A 153 5.36 11.77 -6.12
N GLN A 154 5.15 13.09 -6.13
CA GLN A 154 5.74 13.97 -7.13
C GLN A 154 7.27 13.92 -7.10
N SER A 155 7.86 14.03 -5.91
CA SER A 155 9.32 13.89 -5.73
C SER A 155 9.84 12.52 -6.18
N MET A 156 9.10 11.44 -5.90
CA MET A 156 9.44 10.09 -6.34
C MET A 156 9.39 9.92 -7.86
N LYS A 157 8.38 10.50 -8.51
CA LYS A 157 8.27 10.50 -9.98
C LYS A 157 9.43 11.23 -10.62
N GLU A 158 9.78 12.41 -10.12
CA GLU A 158 10.92 13.19 -10.62
C GLU A 158 12.23 12.39 -10.54
N ALA A 159 12.45 11.67 -9.43
CA ALA A 159 13.61 10.81 -9.27
C ALA A 159 13.63 9.61 -10.24
N LEU A 160 12.48 9.00 -10.54
CA LEU A 160 12.40 7.93 -11.54
C LEU A 160 12.60 8.44 -12.97
N CYS A 161 11.93 9.53 -13.32
CA CYS A 161 11.95 10.11 -14.66
C CYS A 161 13.34 10.62 -15.05
N SER A 162 14.23 10.89 -14.09
CA SER A 162 15.61 11.26 -14.41
C SER A 162 16.45 10.11 -14.96
N GLY A 163 15.97 8.86 -14.88
CA GLY A 163 16.69 7.67 -15.38
C GLY A 163 18.03 7.39 -14.67
N ASN A 164 18.24 7.97 -13.49
CA ASN A 164 19.51 7.92 -12.77
C ASN A 164 19.28 7.29 -11.39
N ALA A 165 19.79 6.08 -11.19
CA ALA A 165 19.66 5.34 -9.94
C ALA A 165 20.20 6.12 -8.73
N THR A 166 21.23 6.96 -8.91
CA THR A 166 21.78 7.81 -7.84
C THR A 166 20.75 8.84 -7.35
N ASN A 167 19.80 9.28 -8.19
CA ASN A 167 18.75 10.19 -7.76
C ASN A 167 17.74 9.48 -6.85
N VAL A 168 17.44 8.21 -7.13
CA VAL A 168 16.59 7.38 -6.27
C VAL A 168 17.29 7.08 -4.94
N GLU A 169 18.56 6.67 -4.96
CA GLU A 169 19.34 6.45 -3.74
C GLU A 169 19.42 7.71 -2.87
N ARG A 170 19.63 8.87 -3.52
CA ARG A 170 19.63 10.17 -2.84
C ARG A 170 18.26 10.48 -2.24
N LEU A 171 17.16 10.24 -2.95
CA LEU A 171 15.80 10.45 -2.45
C LEU A 171 15.49 9.57 -1.23
N LEU A 172 16.00 8.35 -1.21
CA LEU A 172 15.87 7.43 -0.08
C LEU A 172 16.84 7.73 1.06
N ALA A 173 17.69 8.76 0.95
CA ALA A 173 18.78 9.05 1.89
C ALA A 173 19.67 7.82 2.19
N MET A 174 19.86 6.97 1.17
CA MET A 174 20.70 5.79 1.27
C MET A 174 22.16 6.18 1.08
N MET A 175 22.99 5.85 2.05
CA MET A 175 24.44 5.78 1.81
C MET A 175 24.72 4.43 1.17
N SER A 176 25.43 4.40 0.02
CA SER A 176 25.66 3.21 -0.81
C SER A 176 26.21 1.98 -0.07
N GLN A 177 26.80 2.17 1.12
CA GLN A 177 27.31 1.10 1.97
C GLN A 177 26.37 0.68 3.12
N SER A 178 25.39 1.51 3.48
CA SER A 178 24.55 1.31 4.68
C SER A 178 23.46 0.24 4.50
N GLY A 179 22.99 0.03 3.26
CA GLY A 179 21.87 -0.87 2.97
C GLY A 179 20.55 -0.46 3.64
N ARG A 180 20.41 0.82 4.04
CA ARG A 180 19.23 1.35 4.74
C ARG A 180 18.74 2.64 4.09
N ALA A 181 17.43 2.73 3.85
CA ALA A 181 16.76 3.99 3.51
C ALA A 181 16.51 4.81 4.78
N PHE A 182 16.49 6.14 4.69
CA PHE A 182 16.21 7.08 5.79
C PHE A 182 17.15 6.91 7.00
N THR A 183 18.45 6.84 6.75
CA THR A 183 19.49 6.52 7.75
C THR A 183 19.48 7.41 9.00
N ILE A 184 19.06 8.68 8.89
CA ILE A 184 18.95 9.63 10.01
C ILE A 184 17.98 9.10 11.08
N ASP A 185 16.88 8.48 10.67
CA ASP A 185 15.81 8.03 11.57
C ASP A 185 15.94 6.53 11.92
N GLY A 186 17.16 5.98 11.85
CA GLY A 186 17.50 4.56 12.07
C GLY A 186 17.26 3.65 10.86
N GLY A 187 16.40 4.10 9.95
CA GLY A 187 16.20 3.60 8.60
C GLY A 187 15.51 2.24 8.44
N ILE A 188 15.12 1.94 7.21
CA ILE A 188 14.53 0.65 6.79
C ILE A 188 15.63 -0.14 6.07
N SER A 189 15.97 -1.34 6.54
CA SER A 189 16.94 -2.22 5.87
C SER A 189 16.33 -3.04 4.72
N TYR A 190 17.15 -3.76 3.96
CA TYR A 190 16.67 -4.72 2.95
C TYR A 190 15.80 -5.83 3.57
N GLU A 191 16.21 -6.36 4.71
CA GLU A 191 15.49 -7.41 5.46
C GLU A 191 14.17 -6.88 6.05
N ASP A 192 14.12 -5.60 6.39
CA ASP A 192 12.89 -4.94 6.81
C ASP A 192 11.94 -4.75 5.63
N ALA A 193 12.45 -4.35 4.46
CA ALA A 193 11.64 -4.21 3.25
C ALA A 193 11.02 -5.56 2.83
N GLU A 194 11.81 -6.63 2.82
CA GLU A 194 11.33 -7.99 2.53
C GLU A 194 10.25 -8.43 3.54
N PHE A 195 10.51 -8.22 4.83
CA PHE A 195 9.53 -8.51 5.88
C PHE A 195 8.20 -7.76 5.67
N LEU A 196 8.27 -6.46 5.39
CA LEU A 196 7.07 -5.63 5.19
C LEU A 196 6.27 -6.06 3.97
N ILE A 197 6.93 -6.41 2.87
CA ILE A 197 6.24 -6.90 1.66
C ILE A 197 5.49 -8.20 1.98
N LEU A 198 6.16 -9.17 2.60
CA LEU A 198 5.54 -10.45 2.96
C LEU A 198 4.43 -10.27 4.00
N MET A 199 4.58 -9.32 4.92
CA MET A 199 3.55 -8.97 5.88
C MET A 199 2.32 -8.38 5.19
N LEU A 200 2.49 -7.39 4.30
CA LEU A 200 1.39 -6.79 3.56
C LEU A 200 0.70 -7.81 2.65
N TRP A 201 1.49 -8.69 2.02
CA TRP A 201 0.96 -9.76 1.19
C TRP A 201 0.15 -10.78 2.01
N LYS A 202 0.56 -11.12 3.23
CA LYS A 202 -0.28 -11.96 4.12
C LYS A 202 -1.58 -11.28 4.52
N ALA A 203 -1.56 -9.96 4.70
CA ALA A 203 -2.73 -9.15 5.06
C ALA A 203 -3.51 -8.61 3.83
N ARG A 204 -3.23 -9.14 2.62
CA ARG A 204 -3.64 -8.56 1.34
C ARG A 204 -5.14 -8.41 1.13
N LYS A 205 -5.96 -9.21 1.81
CA LYS A 205 -7.43 -9.15 1.76
C LYS A 205 -7.98 -7.80 2.20
N SER A 206 -7.31 -7.13 3.14
CA SER A 206 -7.78 -5.86 3.70
C SER A 206 -7.34 -4.64 2.87
N LEU A 207 -6.43 -4.79 1.90
CA LEU A 207 -5.85 -3.67 1.17
C LEU A 207 -6.89 -2.91 0.33
N ILE A 208 -7.76 -3.62 -0.39
CA ILE A 208 -8.79 -2.99 -1.22
C ILE A 208 -9.83 -2.27 -0.34
N PRO A 209 -10.44 -2.90 0.68
CA PRO A 209 -11.37 -2.20 1.58
C PRO A 209 -10.76 -0.97 2.26
N LEU A 210 -9.53 -1.08 2.77
CA LEU A 210 -8.84 0.05 3.41
C LEU A 210 -8.50 1.16 2.42
N GLY A 211 -8.10 0.81 1.20
CA GLY A 211 -7.82 1.76 0.12
C GLY A 211 -9.07 2.53 -0.30
N LEU A 212 -10.18 1.83 -0.54
CA LEU A 212 -11.46 2.43 -0.90
C LEU A 212 -12.02 3.34 0.20
N ALA A 213 -11.76 3.01 1.48
CA ALA A 213 -12.10 3.86 2.61
C ALA A 213 -11.14 5.05 2.81
N GLY A 214 -10.08 5.18 2.00
CA GLY A 214 -9.08 6.25 2.13
C GLY A 214 -8.24 6.15 3.41
N LEU A 215 -8.11 4.96 4.00
CA LEU A 215 -7.47 4.75 5.30
C LEU A 215 -5.95 4.50 5.22
N LEU A 216 -5.37 4.47 4.03
CA LEU A 216 -3.93 4.27 3.81
C LEU A 216 -3.32 5.37 2.92
N PRO A 217 -3.51 6.67 3.24
CA PRO A 217 -2.98 7.75 2.42
C PRO A 217 -1.44 7.69 2.37
N GLY A 218 -0.88 7.67 1.16
CA GLY A 218 0.57 7.55 0.96
C GLY A 218 1.10 6.12 0.89
N LEU A 219 0.24 5.09 0.92
CA LEU A 219 0.67 3.69 0.76
C LEU A 219 1.51 3.48 -0.51
N SER A 220 1.16 4.11 -1.62
CA SER A 220 1.95 4.05 -2.85
C SER A 220 3.38 4.57 -2.69
N ALA A 221 3.61 5.55 -1.81
CA ALA A 221 4.95 6.02 -1.47
C ALA A 221 5.72 4.98 -0.64
N MET A 222 5.06 4.32 0.31
CA MET A 222 5.67 3.18 1.01
C MET A 222 6.03 2.05 0.03
N LEU A 223 5.12 1.67 -0.86
CA LEU A 223 5.37 0.63 -1.86
C LEU A 223 6.50 1.01 -2.81
N PHE A 224 6.65 2.29 -3.16
CA PHE A 224 7.81 2.78 -3.90
C PHE A 224 9.10 2.48 -3.15
N VAL A 225 9.20 2.85 -1.87
CA VAL A 225 10.40 2.62 -1.06
C VAL A 225 10.70 1.14 -0.97
N LEU A 226 9.69 0.32 -0.65
CA LEU A 226 9.85 -1.13 -0.55
C LEU A 226 10.35 -1.72 -1.88
N SER A 227 9.75 -1.32 -3.00
CA SER A 227 10.16 -1.77 -4.33
C SER A 227 11.61 -1.41 -4.63
N GLN A 228 12.01 -0.16 -4.37
CA GLN A 228 13.38 0.28 -4.61
C GLN A 228 14.38 -0.43 -3.70
N MET A 229 14.04 -0.65 -2.43
CA MET A 229 14.87 -1.43 -1.52
C MET A 229 15.07 -2.86 -2.01
N ILE A 230 14.03 -3.51 -2.56
CA ILE A 230 14.16 -4.84 -3.15
C ILE A 230 15.00 -4.81 -4.43
N VAL A 231 14.84 -3.81 -5.30
CA VAL A 231 15.67 -3.65 -6.52
C VAL A 231 17.15 -3.49 -6.16
N LEU A 232 17.45 -2.61 -5.21
CA LEU A 232 18.81 -2.29 -4.75
C LEU A 232 19.44 -3.37 -3.84
N SER A 233 18.64 -4.32 -3.35
CA SER A 233 19.12 -5.40 -2.50
C SER A 233 20.25 -6.19 -3.17
N LYS A 234 21.20 -6.69 -2.37
CA LYS A 234 22.28 -7.58 -2.82
C LYS A 234 21.91 -9.06 -2.78
N SER A 235 20.70 -9.39 -2.29
CA SER A 235 20.17 -10.76 -2.25
C SER A 235 20.02 -11.35 -3.66
N ASN A 236 19.93 -12.68 -3.77
CA ASN A 236 19.68 -13.32 -5.06
C ASN A 236 18.33 -12.85 -5.64
N ILE A 237 18.32 -12.42 -6.89
CA ILE A 237 17.11 -11.88 -7.54
C ILE A 237 15.96 -12.89 -7.54
N VAL A 238 16.24 -14.18 -7.60
CA VAL A 238 15.22 -15.25 -7.63
C VAL A 238 14.55 -15.46 -6.28
N THR A 239 15.20 -15.09 -5.17
CA THR A 239 14.67 -15.32 -3.81
C THR A 239 13.87 -14.14 -3.27
N ARG A 240 13.82 -13.02 -3.99
CA ARG A 240 13.12 -11.80 -3.55
C ARG A 240 11.60 -11.96 -3.71
N PRO A 241 10.79 -11.25 -2.89
CA PRO A 241 9.33 -11.44 -2.85
C PRO A 241 8.60 -10.70 -3.99
N TRP A 242 9.02 -10.89 -5.24
CA TRP A 242 8.51 -10.12 -6.39
C TRP A 242 7.02 -10.30 -6.65
N LEU A 243 6.51 -11.53 -6.59
CA LEU A 243 5.09 -11.81 -6.82
C LEU A 243 4.21 -11.27 -5.69
N ALA A 244 4.68 -11.40 -4.45
CA ALA A 244 4.02 -10.82 -3.29
C ALA A 244 3.94 -9.29 -3.40
N LEU A 245 5.03 -8.65 -3.83
CA LEU A 245 5.06 -7.21 -4.11
C LEU A 245 4.11 -6.83 -5.25
N GLN A 246 4.14 -7.56 -6.36
CA GLN A 246 3.28 -7.29 -7.51
C GLN A 246 1.79 -7.41 -7.17
N ASP A 247 1.39 -8.45 -6.44
CA ASP A 247 0.01 -8.64 -5.97
C ASP A 247 -0.45 -7.50 -5.04
N VAL A 248 0.40 -7.10 -4.08
CA VAL A 248 0.12 -5.94 -3.21
C VAL A 248 -0.03 -4.66 -4.04
N ILE A 249 0.81 -4.45 -5.05
CA ILE A 249 0.71 -3.30 -5.95
C ILE A 249 -0.59 -3.33 -6.76
N PHE A 250 -0.97 -4.48 -7.33
CA PHE A 250 -2.22 -4.60 -8.11
C PHE A 250 -3.46 -4.32 -7.25
N ARG A 251 -3.49 -4.81 -6.01
CA ARG A 251 -4.57 -4.51 -5.05
C ARG A 251 -4.66 -3.02 -4.76
N CYS A 252 -3.53 -2.35 -4.56
CA CYS A 252 -3.52 -0.90 -4.41
C CYS A 252 -3.95 -0.19 -5.69
N TYR A 253 -3.56 -0.72 -6.87
CA TYR A 253 -3.91 -0.16 -8.17
C TYR A 253 -5.42 -0.09 -8.39
N VAL A 254 -6.14 -1.16 -8.02
CA VAL A 254 -7.61 -1.24 -8.14
C VAL A 254 -8.36 -0.69 -6.92
N GLY A 255 -7.70 -0.57 -5.77
CA GLY A 255 -8.30 -0.19 -4.48
C GLY A 255 -8.49 1.31 -4.23
N GLY A 256 -8.91 2.10 -5.23
CA GLY A 256 -9.33 3.50 -5.00
C GLY A 256 -8.23 4.56 -4.93
N ILE A 257 -7.08 4.34 -5.58
CA ILE A 257 -5.99 5.31 -5.65
C ILE A 257 -6.16 6.38 -6.74
N THR A 258 -5.43 7.49 -6.63
CA THR A 258 -5.39 8.60 -7.58
C THR A 258 -4.68 8.24 -8.88
N LEU A 259 -4.91 9.03 -9.94
CA LEU A 259 -4.15 8.94 -11.21
C LEU A 259 -2.64 8.99 -10.98
N SER A 260 -2.21 9.91 -10.12
CA SER A 260 -0.79 10.10 -9.83
C SER A 260 -0.16 8.86 -9.20
N GLU A 261 -0.88 8.20 -8.29
CA GLU A 261 -0.43 6.94 -7.68
C GLU A 261 -0.38 5.81 -8.70
N ARG A 262 -1.38 5.69 -9.58
CA ARG A 262 -1.41 4.67 -10.64
C ARG A 262 -0.22 4.78 -11.58
N GLU A 263 0.17 5.99 -11.98
CA GLU A 263 1.35 6.19 -12.83
C GLU A 263 2.62 5.63 -12.18
N LEU A 264 2.80 5.89 -10.88
CA LEU A 264 3.97 5.44 -10.13
C LEU A 264 3.97 3.91 -9.98
N LEU A 265 2.84 3.35 -9.53
CA LEU A 265 2.70 1.91 -9.33
C LEU A 265 2.86 1.12 -10.64
N ARG A 266 2.34 1.64 -11.75
CA ARG A 266 2.52 1.03 -13.08
C ARG A 266 4.00 0.88 -13.42
N HIS A 267 4.84 1.87 -13.14
CA HIS A 267 6.27 1.80 -13.45
C HIS A 267 6.92 0.57 -12.79
N PHE A 268 6.52 0.24 -11.56
CA PHE A 268 7.01 -0.93 -10.84
C PHE A 268 6.45 -2.24 -11.37
N CYS A 269 5.16 -2.32 -11.67
CA CYS A 269 4.58 -3.52 -12.27
C CYS A 269 5.28 -3.87 -13.58
N VAL A 270 5.49 -2.87 -14.44
CA VAL A 270 6.21 -3.05 -15.70
C VAL A 270 7.65 -3.50 -15.44
N HIS A 271 8.34 -2.88 -14.48
CA HIS A 271 9.69 -3.30 -14.12
C HIS A 271 9.74 -4.77 -13.67
N ILE A 272 8.86 -5.19 -12.77
CA ILE A 272 8.78 -6.57 -12.27
C ILE A 272 8.50 -7.53 -13.43
N GLU A 273 7.49 -7.25 -14.26
CA GLU A 273 7.14 -8.12 -15.38
C GLU A 273 8.30 -8.23 -16.39
N SER A 274 8.83 -7.10 -16.86
CA SER A 274 9.77 -7.08 -17.98
C SER A 274 11.19 -7.50 -17.59
N PHE A 275 11.65 -7.10 -16.41
CA PHE A 275 13.04 -7.34 -15.99
C PHE A 275 13.20 -8.55 -15.09
N VAL A 276 12.15 -8.94 -14.37
CA VAL A 276 12.19 -10.06 -13.43
C VAL A 276 11.49 -11.27 -14.01
N LEU A 277 10.16 -11.24 -14.15
CA LEU A 277 9.39 -12.44 -14.46
C LEU A 277 9.70 -12.99 -15.87
N ASN A 278 9.76 -12.12 -16.88
CA ASN A 278 10.08 -12.54 -18.25
C ASN A 278 11.53 -13.00 -18.43
N ARG A 279 12.43 -12.57 -17.56
CA ARG A 279 13.87 -12.89 -17.67
C ARG A 279 14.26 -14.13 -16.88
N TYR A 280 13.56 -14.42 -15.80
CA TYR A 280 13.87 -15.51 -14.88
C TYR A 280 12.73 -16.54 -14.85
N GLN A 281 12.78 -17.49 -15.80
CA GLN A 281 11.80 -18.58 -15.95
C GLN A 281 11.62 -19.46 -14.70
N SER A 282 12.53 -19.38 -13.73
CA SER A 282 12.43 -20.08 -12.44
C SER A 282 11.40 -19.47 -11.48
N ILE A 283 10.88 -18.27 -11.78
CA ILE A 283 9.86 -17.63 -10.96
C ILE A 283 8.50 -18.01 -11.55
N SER A 284 7.83 -18.97 -10.91
CA SER A 284 6.49 -19.39 -11.30
C SER A 284 5.49 -18.25 -11.06
N ILE A 285 4.75 -17.85 -12.09
CA ILE A 285 3.61 -16.93 -11.93
C ILE A 285 2.45 -17.77 -11.41
N ASP A 286 2.39 -17.93 -10.09
CA ASP A 286 1.27 -18.61 -9.41
C ASP A 286 0.73 -17.70 -8.32
N HIS A 287 -0.31 -16.94 -8.65
CA HIS A 287 -0.97 -16.05 -7.69
C HIS A 287 -1.84 -16.87 -6.72
N GLU A 288 -1.39 -16.96 -5.47
CA GLU A 288 -2.12 -17.66 -4.43
C GLU A 288 -3.37 -16.87 -3.99
N ARG A 289 -4.56 -17.45 -4.23
CA ARG A 289 -5.82 -16.90 -3.71
C ARG A 289 -5.80 -16.89 -2.18
N VAL A 290 -6.42 -15.87 -1.56
CA VAL A 290 -6.67 -15.90 -0.11
C VAL A 290 -7.89 -16.78 0.18
N ASP A 291 -9.05 -16.34 -0.28
CA ASP A 291 -10.33 -17.02 -0.17
C ASP A 291 -11.28 -16.50 -1.26
N GLU A 292 -12.48 -17.06 -1.35
CA GLU A 292 -13.45 -16.70 -2.38
C GLU A 292 -13.95 -15.25 -2.25
N GLU A 293 -14.15 -14.76 -1.04
CA GLU A 293 -14.61 -13.39 -0.78
C GLU A 293 -13.58 -12.36 -1.23
N ASP A 294 -12.30 -12.64 -0.98
CA ASP A 294 -11.19 -11.83 -1.47
C ASP A 294 -11.15 -11.78 -3.00
N SER A 295 -11.25 -12.94 -3.68
CA SER A 295 -11.30 -13.00 -5.15
C SER A 295 -12.48 -12.19 -5.72
N ARG A 296 -13.66 -12.28 -5.09
CA ARG A 296 -14.83 -11.46 -5.48
C ARG A 296 -14.58 -9.96 -5.29
N THR A 297 -13.93 -9.59 -4.19
CA THR A 297 -13.57 -8.19 -3.89
C THR A 297 -12.59 -7.64 -4.93
N VAL A 298 -11.59 -8.43 -5.31
CA VAL A 298 -10.64 -8.10 -6.36
C VAL A 298 -11.33 -7.94 -7.71
N ALA A 299 -12.18 -8.89 -8.10
CA ALA A 299 -12.92 -8.84 -9.36
C ALA A 299 -13.84 -7.61 -9.43
N ALA A 300 -14.59 -7.33 -8.35
CA ALA A 300 -15.45 -6.15 -8.28
C ALA A 300 -14.64 -4.84 -8.38
N ALA A 301 -13.50 -4.74 -7.69
CA ALA A 301 -12.62 -3.57 -7.76
C ALA A 301 -12.01 -3.40 -9.17
N TYR A 302 -11.60 -4.49 -9.82
CA TYR A 302 -11.16 -4.47 -11.21
C TYR A 302 -12.26 -3.93 -12.13
N CYS A 303 -13.48 -4.47 -12.04
CA CYS A 303 -14.61 -4.00 -12.84
C CYS A 303 -14.90 -2.52 -12.59
N ALA A 304 -14.84 -2.06 -11.34
CA ALA A 304 -15.05 -0.66 -10.99
C ALA A 304 -14.06 0.28 -11.72
N VAL A 305 -12.78 -0.11 -11.82
CA VAL A 305 -11.73 0.67 -12.52
C VAL A 305 -12.03 0.83 -14.01
N PHE A 306 -12.60 -0.19 -14.65
CA PHE A 306 -12.85 -0.25 -16.09
C PHE A 306 -14.33 -0.09 -16.46
N THR A 307 -15.13 0.45 -15.53
CA THR A 307 -16.57 0.68 -15.73
C THR A 307 -16.83 1.54 -16.96
N THR A 308 -17.87 1.22 -17.72
CA THR A 308 -18.28 1.98 -18.91
C THR A 308 -19.31 3.07 -18.54
N PRO A 309 -19.21 4.30 -19.09
CA PRO A 309 -18.15 4.79 -19.98
C PRO A 309 -16.84 4.99 -19.21
N MET A 310 -15.73 4.52 -19.79
CA MET A 310 -14.41 4.65 -19.17
C MET A 310 -14.01 6.13 -19.13
N ASP A 311 -13.58 6.61 -17.97
CA ASP A 311 -13.00 7.94 -17.85
C ASP A 311 -11.73 8.01 -18.72
N LEU A 312 -11.75 8.88 -19.73
CA LEU A 312 -10.65 9.07 -20.68
C LEU A 312 -9.36 9.52 -19.98
N SER A 313 -9.45 10.14 -18.80
CA SER A 313 -8.30 10.47 -17.97
C SER A 313 -7.54 9.22 -17.50
N LEU A 314 -8.22 8.08 -17.36
CA LEU A 314 -7.59 6.80 -17.03
C LEU A 314 -6.80 6.23 -18.20
N ALA A 315 -7.17 6.54 -19.43
CA ALA A 315 -6.57 5.96 -20.64
C ALA A 315 -5.11 6.40 -20.89
N SER A 316 -4.68 7.51 -20.30
CA SER A 316 -3.28 7.97 -20.35
C SER A 316 -2.40 7.21 -19.34
N VAL A 317 -2.99 6.76 -18.24
CA VAL A 317 -2.30 6.14 -17.10
C VAL A 317 -2.37 4.61 -17.14
N ILE A 318 -3.54 4.04 -17.41
CA ILE A 318 -3.78 2.60 -17.56
C ILE A 318 -3.47 2.20 -18.99
N GLN A 319 -2.17 2.12 -19.30
CA GLN A 319 -1.71 1.67 -20.61
C GLN A 319 -1.94 0.16 -20.79
N LEU A 320 -1.79 -0.32 -22.02
CA LEU A 320 -2.08 -1.72 -22.37
C LEU A 320 -1.19 -2.74 -21.66
N ASP A 321 0.02 -2.35 -21.24
CA ASP A 321 0.90 -3.19 -20.45
C ASP A 321 0.27 -3.56 -19.11
N ILE A 322 -0.13 -2.57 -18.30
CA ILE A 322 -0.75 -2.79 -17.00
C ILE A 322 -2.16 -3.37 -17.12
N ALA A 323 -2.92 -3.00 -18.17
CA ALA A 323 -4.25 -3.57 -18.40
C ALA A 323 -4.19 -5.08 -18.67
N THR A 324 -3.18 -5.53 -19.43
CA THR A 324 -2.94 -6.96 -19.68
C THR A 324 -2.59 -7.69 -18.38
N MET A 325 -1.65 -7.14 -17.59
CA MET A 325 -1.23 -7.74 -16.33
C MET A 325 -2.39 -7.86 -15.34
N LEU A 326 -3.17 -6.79 -15.16
CA LEU A 326 -4.33 -6.79 -14.26
C LEU A 326 -5.40 -7.79 -14.71
N PHE A 327 -5.62 -7.93 -16.02
CA PHE A 327 -6.59 -8.88 -16.57
C PHE A 327 -6.17 -10.35 -16.30
N ARG A 328 -4.90 -10.70 -16.53
CA ARG A 328 -4.40 -12.04 -16.19
C ARG A 328 -4.49 -12.31 -14.70
N TRP A 329 -4.03 -11.35 -13.89
CA TRP A 329 -4.04 -11.43 -12.44
C TRP A 329 -5.44 -11.69 -11.87
N VAL A 330 -6.46 -10.95 -12.32
CA VAL A 330 -7.84 -11.15 -11.82
C VAL A 330 -8.39 -12.53 -12.21
N LEU A 331 -8.12 -13.00 -13.44
CA LEU A 331 -8.57 -14.33 -13.89
C LEU A 331 -7.87 -15.47 -13.14
N GLU A 332 -6.58 -15.33 -12.86
CA GLU A 332 -5.82 -16.28 -12.04
C GLU A 332 -6.39 -16.38 -10.62
N LEU A 333 -6.67 -15.24 -9.98
CA LEU A 333 -7.28 -15.22 -8.64
C LEU A 333 -8.71 -15.77 -8.62
N MET A 334 -9.44 -15.68 -9.73
CA MET A 334 -10.75 -16.32 -9.90
C MET A 334 -10.64 -17.83 -10.16
N GLY A 335 -9.43 -18.35 -10.39
CA GLY A 335 -9.19 -19.76 -10.65
C GLY A 335 -9.50 -20.18 -12.08
N PHE A 336 -9.45 -19.26 -13.06
CA PHE A 336 -9.81 -19.54 -14.45
C PHE A 336 -8.99 -20.67 -15.09
N GLN A 337 -7.72 -20.81 -14.70
CA GLN A 337 -6.85 -21.90 -15.17
C GLN A 337 -6.93 -23.16 -14.30
N SER A 338 -7.66 -23.13 -13.19
CA SER A 338 -7.80 -24.25 -12.27
C SER A 338 -8.92 -25.20 -12.72
N LYS A 339 -8.79 -26.50 -12.43
CA LYS A 339 -9.84 -27.50 -12.73
C LYS A 339 -11.05 -27.43 -11.77
N GLY A 340 -11.14 -26.40 -10.93
CA GLY A 340 -12.16 -26.23 -9.90
C GLY A 340 -13.22 -25.20 -10.27
N PRO A 341 -14.25 -25.00 -9.42
CA PRO A 341 -15.21 -23.92 -9.59
C PRO A 341 -14.52 -22.55 -9.49
N LEU A 342 -14.97 -21.61 -10.32
CA LEU A 342 -14.44 -20.25 -10.33
C LEU A 342 -14.90 -19.50 -9.08
N ALA A 343 -13.97 -18.78 -8.45
CA ALA A 343 -14.32 -17.87 -7.37
C ALA A 343 -15.03 -16.64 -7.97
N GLY A 344 -16.29 -16.43 -7.60
CA GLY A 344 -17.10 -15.37 -8.20
C GLY A 344 -17.42 -15.59 -9.67
N GLU A 345 -17.79 -16.82 -10.06
CA GLU A 345 -18.19 -17.17 -11.44
C GLU A 345 -19.20 -16.18 -12.05
N ASP A 346 -20.11 -15.65 -11.25
CA ASP A 346 -21.09 -14.61 -11.63
C ASP A 346 -20.46 -13.29 -12.09
N LEU A 347 -19.23 -13.00 -11.67
CA LEU A 347 -18.48 -11.78 -12.03
C LEU A 347 -17.63 -11.96 -13.30
N VAL A 348 -17.47 -13.18 -13.81
CA VAL A 348 -16.66 -13.43 -15.04
C VAL A 348 -17.17 -12.61 -16.23
N PRO A 349 -18.49 -12.54 -16.53
CA PRO A 349 -18.99 -11.71 -17.61
C PRO A 349 -18.65 -10.23 -17.44
N ASP A 350 -18.67 -9.71 -16.21
CA ASP A 350 -18.35 -8.32 -15.92
C ASP A 350 -16.84 -8.03 -16.06
N VAL A 351 -15.99 -8.97 -15.66
CA VAL A 351 -14.53 -8.88 -15.85
C VAL A 351 -14.20 -8.87 -17.34
N ILE A 352 -14.77 -9.78 -18.13
CA ILE A 352 -14.57 -9.82 -19.58
C ILE A 352 -15.09 -8.54 -20.23
N LYS A 353 -16.30 -8.08 -19.86
CA LYS A 353 -16.89 -6.85 -20.37
C LYS A 353 -16.03 -5.62 -20.06
N SER A 354 -15.47 -5.56 -18.86
CA SER A 354 -14.55 -4.50 -18.42
C SER A 354 -13.25 -4.49 -19.25
N ALA A 355 -12.67 -5.66 -19.51
CA ALA A 355 -11.51 -5.80 -20.39
C ALA A 355 -11.83 -5.43 -21.85
N MET A 356 -13.01 -5.82 -22.35
CA MET A 356 -13.49 -5.45 -23.68
C MET A 356 -13.73 -3.94 -23.81
N ALA A 357 -14.26 -3.28 -22.78
CA ALA A 357 -14.42 -1.83 -22.76
C ALA A 357 -13.05 -1.11 -22.84
N ARG A 358 -12.04 -1.64 -22.14
CA ARG A 358 -10.66 -1.14 -22.25
C ARG A 358 -10.09 -1.33 -23.65
N LEU A 359 -10.33 -2.48 -24.27
CA LEU A 359 -9.88 -2.81 -25.62
C LEU A 359 -10.55 -1.92 -26.67
N ALA A 360 -11.87 -1.75 -26.59
CA ALA A 360 -12.64 -0.91 -27.50
C ALA A 360 -12.08 0.53 -27.53
N LEU A 361 -11.73 1.08 -26.37
CA LEU A 361 -11.10 2.40 -26.28
C LEU A 361 -9.76 2.49 -27.04
N GLU A 362 -8.93 1.44 -27.02
CA GLU A 362 -7.68 1.44 -27.81
C GLU A 362 -7.89 1.22 -29.29
N VAL A 363 -8.88 0.40 -29.67
CA VAL A 363 -9.26 0.21 -31.08
C VAL A 363 -9.75 1.54 -31.67
N ASP A 364 -10.59 2.28 -30.93
CA ASP A 364 -11.07 3.59 -31.34
C ASP A 364 -9.88 4.56 -31.52
N ARG A 365 -8.90 4.55 -30.60
CA ARG A 365 -7.68 5.37 -30.73
C ARG A 365 -6.79 4.94 -31.89
N GLU A 366 -6.73 3.65 -32.21
CA GLU A 366 -5.95 3.11 -33.34
C GLU A 366 -6.56 3.51 -34.70
N TRP A 367 -7.89 3.47 -34.81
CA TRP A 367 -8.61 3.77 -36.05
C TRP A 367 -8.87 5.25 -36.27
N SER A 368 -9.12 6.02 -35.21
CA SER A 368 -9.58 7.42 -35.30
C SER A 368 -8.69 8.44 -34.60
N GLY A 369 -7.65 8.01 -33.88
CA GLY A 369 -6.76 8.88 -33.10
C GLY A 369 -5.29 8.86 -33.54
N PRO A 370 -4.46 9.78 -33.01
CA PRO A 370 -3.02 9.81 -33.27
C PRO A 370 -2.31 8.72 -32.45
N MET A 371 -2.42 7.46 -32.86
CA MET A 371 -1.70 6.36 -32.24
C MET A 371 -0.41 6.04 -32.99
N LEU A 372 0.72 6.04 -32.28
CA LEU A 372 2.02 5.67 -32.84
C LEU A 372 2.03 4.19 -33.28
N ASP A 373 2.68 3.86 -34.40
CA ASP A 373 2.68 2.50 -34.98
C ASP A 373 3.17 1.42 -34.01
N ASN A 374 4.14 1.75 -33.14
CA ASN A 374 4.66 0.84 -32.13
C ASN A 374 3.62 0.47 -31.04
N ARG A 375 2.54 1.24 -30.90
CA ARG A 375 1.44 0.93 -29.98
C ARG A 375 0.44 -0.07 -30.54
N ARG A 376 0.32 -0.20 -31.87
CA ARG A 376 -0.63 -1.13 -32.52
C ARG A 376 -0.34 -2.60 -32.18
N GLY A 377 0.94 -2.93 -32.01
CA GLY A 377 1.36 -4.26 -31.54
C GLY A 377 0.80 -4.61 -30.16
N PHE A 378 0.74 -3.63 -29.24
CA PHE A 378 0.17 -3.83 -27.91
C PHE A 378 -1.34 -4.03 -27.95
N THR A 379 -2.08 -3.31 -28.80
CA THR A 379 -3.54 -3.50 -28.95
C THR A 379 -3.85 -4.91 -29.41
N ARG A 380 -3.11 -5.42 -30.40
CA ARG A 380 -3.27 -6.81 -30.88
C ARG A 380 -2.91 -7.84 -29.80
N GLY A 381 -1.84 -7.59 -29.04
CA GLY A 381 -1.45 -8.45 -27.91
C GLY A 381 -2.55 -8.52 -26.85
N TYR A 382 -3.07 -7.37 -26.42
CA TYR A 382 -4.15 -7.32 -25.45
C TYR A 382 -5.44 -7.95 -25.98
N ALA A 383 -5.80 -7.72 -27.24
CA ALA A 383 -6.92 -8.38 -27.88
C ALA A 383 -6.77 -9.91 -27.88
N ALA A 384 -5.58 -10.42 -28.22
CA ALA A 384 -5.33 -11.86 -28.21
C ALA A 384 -5.50 -12.48 -26.81
N GLU A 385 -5.10 -11.76 -25.75
CA GLU A 385 -5.35 -12.17 -24.37
C GLU A 385 -6.86 -12.17 -24.08
N VAL A 386 -7.55 -11.05 -24.25
CA VAL A 386 -8.98 -10.92 -23.93
C VAL A 386 -9.84 -11.94 -24.69
N PHE A 387 -9.57 -12.15 -25.98
CA PHE A 387 -10.29 -13.14 -26.79
C PHE A 387 -9.83 -14.58 -26.55
N GLY A 388 -8.57 -14.78 -26.14
CA GLY A 388 -8.02 -16.10 -25.80
C GLY A 388 -8.72 -16.72 -24.60
N TYR A 389 -9.10 -15.89 -23.61
CA TYR A 389 -9.86 -16.28 -22.42
C TYR A 389 -11.39 -16.27 -22.62
N ALA A 390 -11.89 -15.75 -23.75
CA ALA A 390 -13.32 -15.72 -24.08
C ALA A 390 -13.79 -16.94 -24.92
N ARG A 391 -12.90 -17.92 -25.15
CA ARG A 391 -13.21 -19.21 -25.76
C ARG A 391 -13.50 -20.24 -24.69
#